data_AF-A0A9Q4ARQ8-F1
#
_entry.id   AF-A0A9Q4ARQ8-F1
#
_cell.length_a   1.000
_cell.length_b   1.000
_cell.length_c   1.000
_cell.angle_alpha   90.00
_cell.angle_beta   90.00
_cell.angle_gamma   90.00
#
_symmetry.space_group_name_H-M   'P 1'
#
loop_
_entity.id
_entity.type
_entity.pdbx_description
1 polymer ?
#
loop_
_entity_poly.entity_id
_entity_poly.type
_entity_poly.pdbx_seq_one_letter_code
_entity_poly.pdbx_strand_id
1 'polypeptide(L)'
;MGAGQRASAAFAALNWQRDPAVARRLYARFSQLLLLQELRQALETAAGLDISPHQHEQRRVLLERVGGEADSRADDVTATAQVVLGEGKSFLRGLAASLAAPAE
;
A
#
# COMPACT_ATOMS: atom_id res chain seq x y z
N MET A 1 -1.43 -1.97 -17.74
CA MET A 1 -1.45 -3.32 -17.12
C MET A 1 -1.69 -3.17 -15.62
N GLY A 2 -2.83 -3.67 -15.12
CA GLY A 2 -3.19 -3.55 -13.70
C GLY A 2 -2.32 -4.45 -12.79
N ALA A 3 -2.15 -4.04 -11.53
CA ALA A 3 -1.34 -4.74 -10.53
C ALA A 3 -1.70 -6.23 -10.41
N GLY A 4 -2.98 -6.59 -10.56
CA GLY A 4 -3.43 -7.98 -10.53
C GLY A 4 -2.89 -8.85 -11.67
N GLN A 5 -2.78 -8.32 -12.90
CA GLN A 5 -2.23 -9.09 -14.02
C GLN A 5 -0.72 -9.30 -13.90
N ARG A 6 0.00 -8.37 -13.25
CA ARG A 6 1.46 -8.47 -13.05
C ARG A 6 1.80 -9.54 -12.01
N ALA A 7 1.03 -9.62 -10.93
CA ALA A 7 1.12 -10.73 -9.98
C ALA A 7 0.77 -12.05 -10.68
N SER A 8 -0.36 -12.13 -11.41
CA SER A 8 -0.71 -13.35 -12.15
C SER A 8 0.39 -13.83 -13.11
N ALA A 9 1.11 -12.93 -13.79
CA ALA A 9 2.17 -13.31 -14.73
C ALA A 9 3.42 -13.93 -14.06
N ALA A 10 3.88 -13.39 -12.93
CA ALA A 10 5.02 -13.93 -12.19
C ALA A 10 4.73 -15.34 -11.63
N PHE A 11 3.47 -15.59 -11.25
CA PHE A 11 3.05 -16.86 -10.64
C PHE A 11 2.39 -17.84 -11.61
N ALA A 12 2.00 -17.44 -12.83
CA ALA A 12 1.51 -18.34 -13.87
C ALA A 12 2.57 -19.37 -14.32
N ALA A 13 3.85 -19.08 -14.06
CA ALA A 13 4.96 -20.01 -14.27
C ALA A 13 5.10 -21.06 -13.14
N LEU A 14 4.36 -20.94 -12.03
CA LEU A 14 4.50 -21.78 -10.83
C LEU A 14 3.34 -22.78 -10.73
N ASN A 15 3.62 -23.99 -10.22
CA ASN A 15 2.68 -25.10 -10.15
C ASN A 15 1.68 -24.98 -8.97
N TRP A 16 1.07 -23.79 -8.82
CA TRP A 16 0.23 -23.39 -7.68
C TRP A 16 -0.99 -24.29 -7.45
N GLN A 17 -1.47 -24.96 -8.51
CA GLN A 17 -2.58 -25.91 -8.43
C GLN A 17 -2.23 -27.20 -7.66
N ARG A 18 -0.93 -27.51 -7.53
CA ARG A 18 -0.41 -28.68 -6.81
C ARG A 18 0.28 -28.36 -5.48
N ASP A 19 0.65 -27.10 -5.24
CA ASP A 19 1.34 -26.68 -4.00
C ASP A 19 0.54 -25.61 -3.21
N PRO A 20 -0.05 -25.99 -2.06
CA PRO A 20 -0.81 -25.06 -1.23
C PRO A 20 0.04 -23.99 -0.54
N ALA A 21 1.36 -24.15 -0.45
CA ALA A 21 2.26 -23.10 0.05
C ALA A 21 2.43 -21.97 -0.98
N VAL A 22 2.52 -22.31 -2.27
CA VAL A 22 2.56 -21.34 -3.37
C VAL A 22 1.24 -20.57 -3.46
N ALA A 23 0.10 -21.25 -3.35
CA ALA A 23 -1.21 -20.61 -3.33
C ALA A 23 -1.38 -19.61 -2.16
N ARG A 24 -0.87 -19.95 -0.97
CA ARG A 24 -0.89 -19.04 0.19
C ARG A 24 -0.03 -17.79 -0.02
N ARG A 25 1.18 -17.95 -0.59
CA ARG A 25 2.06 -16.82 -0.92
C ARG A 25 1.44 -15.91 -1.98
N LEU A 26 0.81 -16.49 -3.00
CA LEU A 26 0.06 -15.77 -4.02
C LEU A 26 -1.01 -14.89 -3.39
N TYR A 27 -1.88 -15.48 -2.56
CA TYR A 27 -2.96 -14.76 -1.89
C TYR A 27 -2.45 -13.65 -0.98
N ALA A 28 -1.37 -13.90 -0.23
CA ALA A 28 -0.73 -12.89 0.62
C ALA A 28 -0.22 -11.71 -0.21
N ARG A 29 0.45 -11.97 -1.35
CA ARG A 29 0.94 -10.91 -2.24
C ARG A 29 -0.19 -10.12 -2.87
N PHE A 30 -1.27 -10.77 -3.31
CA PHE A 30 -2.46 -10.07 -3.82
C PHE A 30 -3.11 -9.19 -2.76
N SER A 31 -3.32 -9.72 -1.55
CA SER A 31 -3.88 -8.96 -0.43
C SER A 31 -3.03 -7.74 -0.11
N GLN A 32 -1.71 -7.89 -0.10
CA GLN A 32 -0.78 -6.80 0.15
C GLN A 32 -0.81 -5.73 -0.94
N LEU A 33 -0.82 -6.14 -2.22
CA LEU A 33 -0.94 -5.20 -3.34
C LEU A 33 -2.26 -4.43 -3.29
N LEU A 34 -3.37 -5.09 -2.94
CA LEU A 34 -4.66 -4.44 -2.76
C LEU A 34 -4.58 -3.35 -1.68
N LEU A 35 -4.04 -3.69 -0.50
CA LEU A 35 -3.87 -2.74 0.60
C LEU A 35 -2.97 -1.55 0.22
N LEU A 36 -1.90 -1.77 -0.55
CA LEU A 36 -1.05 -0.69 -1.04
C LEU A 36 -1.79 0.24 -2.01
N GLN A 37 -2.66 -0.30 -2.88
CA GLN A 37 -3.49 0.52 -3.76
C GLN A 37 -4.54 1.31 -2.98
N GLU A 38 -5.19 0.70 -1.98
CA GLU A 38 -6.14 1.40 -1.11
C GLU A 38 -5.45 2.55 -0.35
N LEU A 39 -4.24 2.30 0.19
CA LEU A 39 -3.45 3.34 0.86
C LEU A 39 -3.06 4.46 -0.11
N ARG A 40 -2.62 4.13 -1.34
CA ARG A 40 -2.34 5.13 -2.38
C ARG A 40 -3.57 6.01 -2.64
N GLN A 41 -4.73 5.41 -2.84
CA GLN A 41 -5.97 6.16 -3.10
C GLN A 41 -6.35 7.05 -1.90
N ALA A 42 -6.17 6.57 -0.67
CA ALA A 42 -6.40 7.36 0.54
C ALA A 42 -5.45 8.56 0.62
N LEU A 43 -4.16 8.38 0.31
CA LEU A 43 -3.16 9.44 0.27
C LEU A 43 -3.45 10.45 -0.86
N GLU A 44 -3.92 10.01 -2.01
CA GLU A 44 -4.37 10.89 -3.10
C GLU A 44 -5.60 11.70 -2.69
N THR A 45 -6.57 11.08 -2.04
CA THR A 45 -7.76 11.77 -1.49
C THR A 45 -7.37 12.82 -0.46
N ALA A 46 -6.40 12.50 0.41
CA ALA A 46 -5.87 13.44 1.39
C ALA A 46 -5.17 14.68 0.77
N ALA A 47 -4.91 14.70 -0.54
CA ALA A 47 -4.43 15.90 -1.24
C ALA A 47 -5.41 17.06 -1.20
N GLY A 48 -6.72 16.74 -1.21
CA GLY A 48 -7.79 17.74 -1.26
C GLY A 48 -8.25 18.22 0.11
N LEU A 49 -7.65 17.72 1.18
CA LEU A 49 -7.97 18.14 2.55
C LEU A 49 -7.13 19.37 2.92
N ASP A 50 -7.72 20.26 3.71
CA ASP A 50 -7.01 21.40 4.29
C ASP A 50 -6.14 20.91 5.46
N ILE A 51 -4.94 20.47 5.13
CA ILE A 51 -3.96 19.91 6.06
C ILE A 51 -2.69 20.74 6.02
N SER A 52 -1.91 20.72 7.10
CA SER A 52 -0.71 21.54 7.19
C SER A 52 0.31 21.20 6.09
N PRO A 53 1.18 22.14 5.69
CA PRO A 53 2.25 21.88 4.71
C PRO A 53 3.14 20.71 5.10
N HIS A 54 3.41 20.53 6.40
CA HIS A 54 4.16 19.40 6.92
C HIS A 54 3.44 18.06 6.68
N GLN A 55 2.13 18.00 6.91
CA GLN A 55 1.33 16.80 6.62
C GLN A 55 1.27 16.51 5.11
N HIS A 56 1.21 17.54 4.25
CA HIS A 56 1.30 17.36 2.81
C HIS A 56 2.65 16.78 2.37
N GLU A 57 3.75 17.19 2.98
CA GLU A 57 5.08 16.64 2.69
C GLU A 57 5.18 15.18 3.11
N GLN A 58 4.76 14.86 4.35
CA GLN A 58 4.70 13.47 4.83
C GLN A 58 3.84 12.58 3.92
N ARG A 59 2.70 13.09 3.47
CA ARG A 59 1.81 12.40 2.51
C ARG A 59 2.52 12.08 1.19
N ARG A 60 3.30 13.03 0.64
CA ARG A 60 4.05 12.84 -0.61
C ARG A 60 5.14 11.77 -0.48
N VAL A 61 5.91 11.83 0.60
CA VAL A 61 6.94 10.82 0.92
C VAL A 61 6.31 9.42 1.04
N LEU A 62 5.17 9.31 1.73
CA LEU A 62 4.45 8.04 1.84
C LEU A 62 3.92 7.57 0.48
N LEU A 63 3.40 8.46 -0.34
CA LEU A 63 2.87 8.13 -1.68
C LEU A 63 3.97 7.57 -2.60
N GLU A 64 5.17 8.15 -2.56
CA GLU A 64 6.33 7.66 -3.31
C GLU A 64 6.75 6.26 -2.84
N ARG A 65 6.85 6.05 -1.53
CA ARG A 65 7.20 4.74 -0.94
C ARG A 65 6.17 3.67 -1.25
N VAL A 66 4.88 3.98 -1.16
CA VAL A 66 3.80 3.07 -1.57
C VAL A 66 3.92 2.71 -3.04
N GLY A 67 4.32 3.65 -3.90
CA GLY A 67 4.55 3.39 -5.31
C GLY A 67 5.72 2.45 -5.57
N GLY A 68 6.86 2.69 -4.91
CA GLY A 68 8.03 1.81 -5.00
C GLY A 68 7.70 0.37 -4.63
N GLU A 69 6.95 0.17 -3.54
CA GLU A 69 6.54 -1.17 -3.08
C GLU A 69 5.51 -1.84 -3.99
N ALA A 70 4.57 -1.08 -4.54
CA ALA A 70 3.52 -1.59 -5.44
C ALA A 70 4.07 -1.99 -6.82
N ASP A 71 5.15 -1.36 -7.26
CA ASP A 71 5.80 -1.65 -8.55
C ASP A 71 7.00 -2.61 -8.42
N SER A 72 7.41 -2.94 -7.19
CA SER A 72 8.47 -3.92 -6.93
C SER A 72 8.08 -5.34 -7.40
N ARG A 73 9.00 -5.97 -8.12
CA ARG A 73 8.91 -7.34 -8.65
C ARG A 73 9.51 -8.40 -7.72
N ALA A 74 10.03 -8.01 -6.56
CA ALA A 74 10.61 -8.99 -5.65
C ALA A 74 9.52 -9.96 -5.14
N ASP A 75 9.87 -11.23 -5.02
CA ASP A 75 8.96 -12.27 -4.52
C ASP A 75 8.83 -12.25 -2.98
N ASP A 76 9.76 -11.56 -2.28
CA ASP A 76 9.84 -11.49 -0.82
C ASP A 76 9.60 -10.06 -0.30
N VAL A 77 8.48 -9.46 -0.71
CA VAL A 77 8.12 -8.05 -0.41
C VAL A 77 7.31 -7.93 0.89
N THR A 78 7.32 -8.96 1.73
CA THR A 78 6.40 -9.01 2.87
C THR A 78 6.75 -7.99 3.96
N ALA A 79 8.03 -7.84 4.34
CA ALA A 79 8.44 -7.00 5.46
C ALA A 79 8.37 -5.50 5.15
N THR A 80 9.00 -5.05 4.06
CA THR A 80 9.10 -3.62 3.72
C THR A 80 7.74 -3.01 3.42
N ALA A 81 6.90 -3.68 2.62
CA ALA A 81 5.55 -3.19 2.36
C ALA A 81 4.66 -3.25 3.61
N GLN A 82 4.88 -4.17 4.56
CA GLN A 82 4.16 -4.14 5.85
C GLN A 82 4.53 -2.91 6.67
N VAL A 83 5.81 -2.52 6.67
CA VAL A 83 6.27 -1.28 7.31
C VAL A 83 5.61 -0.06 6.65
N VAL A 84 5.64 0.03 5.32
CA VAL A 84 5.01 1.14 4.57
C VAL A 84 3.50 1.20 4.83
N LEU A 85 2.80 0.07 4.86
CA LEU A 85 1.39 0.01 5.21
C LEU A 85 1.12 0.48 6.66
N GLY A 86 1.98 0.10 7.60
CA GLY A 86 1.88 0.52 9.00
C GLY A 86 2.07 2.02 9.19
N GLU A 87 3.06 2.60 8.51
CA GLU A 87 3.31 4.04 8.53
C GLU A 87 2.16 4.82 7.89
N GLY A 88 1.68 4.38 6.72
CA GLY A 88 0.55 4.99 6.04
C GLY A 88 -0.72 4.98 6.89
N LYS A 89 -1.01 3.86 7.56
CA LYS A 89 -2.14 3.75 8.50
C LYS A 89 -1.99 4.71 9.68
N SER A 90 -0.78 4.86 10.21
CA SER A 90 -0.51 5.76 11.34
C SER A 90 -0.69 7.22 10.93
N PHE A 91 -0.23 7.59 9.74
CA PHE A 91 -0.46 8.90 9.14
C PHE A 91 -1.96 9.20 8.96
N LEU A 92 -2.72 8.28 8.36
CA LEU A 92 -4.17 8.46 8.16
C LEU A 92 -4.92 8.60 9.49
N ARG A 93 -4.52 7.86 10.52
CA ARG A 93 -5.08 8.00 11.87
C ARG A 93 -4.77 9.37 12.47
N GLY A 94 -3.54 9.86 12.30
CA GLY A 94 -3.14 11.20 12.74
C GLY A 94 -3.94 12.29 12.02
N LEU A 95 -4.15 12.15 10.71
CA LEU A 95 -5.00 13.05 9.92
C LEU A 95 -6.44 13.08 10.45
N ALA A 96 -7.04 11.90 10.67
CA ALA A 96 -8.40 11.82 11.19
C ALA A 96 -8.53 12.52 12.56
N ALA A 97 -7.52 12.38 13.43
CA ALA A 97 -7.49 13.07 14.71
C ALA A 97 -7.35 14.59 14.56
N SER A 98 -6.50 15.07 13.65
CA SER A 98 -6.34 16.52 13.41
C SER A 98 -7.57 17.17 12.78
N LEU A 99 -8.29 16.45 11.93
CA LEU A 99 -9.52 16.94 11.29
C LEU A 99 -10.72 16.94 12.24
N ALA A 100 -10.70 16.07 13.27
CA ALA A 100 -11.74 16.00 14.29
C ALA A 100 -11.53 16.99 15.44
N ALA A 101 -10.36 17.63 15.53
CA ALA A 101 -10.11 18.67 16.51
C ALA A 101 -10.90 19.93 16.13
N PRO A 102 -11.67 20.53 17.05
CA PRO A 102 -12.36 21.79 16.78
C PRO A 102 -11.32 22.88 16.48
N ALA A 103 -11.61 23.74 15.50
CA ALA A 103 -10.85 24.96 15.29
C ALA A 103 -11.03 25.84 16.53
N GLU A 104 -9.95 26.05 17.30
CA GLU A 104 -9.89 27.07 18.35
C GLU A 104 -9.93 28.48 17.75
#